data_AF-A0A8J8AJ68-F1
#
_entry.id   AF-A0A8J8AJ68-F1
#
_cell.length_a   1.000
_cell.length_b   1.000
_cell.length_c   1.000
_cell.angle_alpha   90.00
_cell.angle_beta   90.00
_cell.angle_gamma   90.00
#
_symmetry.space_group_name_H-M   'P 1'
#
loop_
_entity.id
_entity.type
_entity.pdbx_description
1 polymer ?
#
loop_
_entity_poly.entity_id
_entity_poly.type
_entity_poly.pdbx_seq_one_letter_code
_entity_poly.pdbx_strand_id
1 'polypeptide(L)'
;VLSEVGSKDAAHIIPPYKWIELMRAELEAGSSYVIAEAREAGNVGIYRGSGEVREGLVQEILTQIPEEKIIWEAPQKAQQLYFLELIGCNVNLGNIAPSEVIAMEAMRIGLRGDTFELYLNK
;
A
#
# COMPACT_ATOMS: atom_id res chain seq x y z
N VAL A 1 12.26 8.99 10.78
CA VAL A 1 12.52 9.17 9.33
C VAL A 1 11.55 8.27 8.57
N LEU A 2 11.00 8.73 7.45
CA LEU A 2 10.24 7.89 6.52
C LEU A 2 11.12 7.67 5.30
N SER A 3 11.29 6.42 4.88
CA SER A 3 11.98 6.09 3.64
C SER A 3 11.01 5.52 2.62
N GLU A 4 11.46 5.37 1.38
CA GLU A 4 10.66 4.93 0.25
C GLU A 4 11.45 3.91 -0.56
N VAL A 5 10.81 2.79 -0.90
CA VAL A 5 11.38 1.75 -1.75
C VAL A 5 10.51 1.63 -2.99
N GLY A 6 11.16 1.56 -4.15
CA GLY A 6 10.52 1.29 -5.43
C GLY A 6 11.26 1.92 -6.61
N SER A 7 10.59 1.94 -7.76
CA SER A 7 11.12 2.50 -9.00
C SER A 7 10.11 3.46 -9.61
N LYS A 8 10.60 4.63 -10.02
CA LYS A 8 9.81 5.66 -10.72
C LYS A 8 9.67 5.36 -12.22
N ASP A 9 10.46 4.41 -12.72
CA ASP A 9 10.42 3.95 -14.10
C ASP A 9 9.57 2.68 -14.20
N ALA A 10 8.47 2.77 -14.97
CA ALA A 10 7.56 1.66 -15.24
C ALA A 10 8.24 0.49 -15.99
N ALA A 11 9.31 0.77 -16.74
CA ALA A 11 10.09 -0.26 -17.41
C ALA A 11 11.04 -1.01 -16.46
N HIS A 12 11.33 -0.44 -15.29
CA HIS A 12 12.23 -1.05 -14.32
C HIS A 12 11.46 -1.82 -13.24
N ILE A 13 11.23 -3.11 -13.50
CA ILE A 13 10.53 -4.01 -12.58
C ILE A 13 11.52 -4.58 -11.57
N ILE A 14 11.43 -4.10 -10.32
CA ILE A 14 12.18 -4.67 -9.21
C ILE A 14 11.51 -5.99 -8.76
N PRO A 15 12.27 -7.10 -8.65
CA PRO A 15 11.74 -8.39 -8.20
C PRO A 15 11.46 -8.38 -6.68
N PRO A 16 10.54 -9.23 -6.19
CA PRO A 16 10.13 -9.23 -4.78
C PRO A 16 11.26 -9.35 -3.75
N TYR A 17 12.23 -10.24 -3.97
CA TYR A 17 13.34 -10.42 -3.03
C TYR A 17 14.13 -9.12 -2.80
N LYS A 18 14.28 -8.30 -3.85
CA LYS A 18 15.03 -7.04 -3.80
C LYS A 18 14.22 -5.94 -3.12
N TRP A 19 12.89 -5.95 -3.26
CA TRP A 19 12.02 -5.08 -2.46
C TRP A 19 12.20 -5.36 -0.97
N ILE A 20 12.14 -6.63 -0.58
CA ILE A 20 12.32 -7.04 0.82
C ILE A 20 13.70 -6.64 1.34
N GLU A 21 14.76 -6.91 0.57
CA GLU A 21 16.13 -6.53 0.92
C GLU A 21 16.24 -5.02 1.21
N LEU A 22 15.74 -4.19 0.29
CA LEU A 22 15.78 -2.73 0.45
C LEU A 22 14.92 -2.25 1.62
N MET A 23 13.70 -2.78 1.78
CA MET A 23 12.82 -2.41 2.88
C MET A 23 13.42 -2.78 4.24
N ARG A 24 14.09 -3.94 4.34
CA ARG A 24 14.83 -4.32 5.55
C ARG A 24 16.01 -3.40 5.81
N ALA A 25 16.82 -3.12 4.79
CA ALA A 25 17.96 -2.23 4.93
C ALA A 25 17.53 -0.84 5.43
N GLU A 26 16.41 -0.32 4.92
CA GLU A 26 15.85 0.95 5.38
C GLU A 26 15.43 0.93 6.85
N LEU A 27 14.73 -0.12 7.29
CA LEU A 27 14.31 -0.27 8.68
C LEU A 27 15.52 -0.48 9.61
N GLU A 28 16.52 -1.26 9.19
CA GLU A 28 17.77 -1.48 9.91
C GLU A 28 18.62 -0.21 10.02
N ALA A 29 18.57 0.66 9.00
CA ALA A 29 19.18 1.99 9.02
C ALA A 29 18.46 3.00 9.94
N GLY A 30 17.33 2.61 10.55
CA GLY A 30 16.60 3.40 11.54
C GLY A 30 15.37 4.15 10.99
N SER A 31 14.92 3.83 9.78
CA SER A 31 13.64 4.34 9.27
C SER A 31 12.49 3.85 10.15
N SER A 32 11.59 4.77 10.50
CA SER A 32 10.46 4.49 11.38
C SER A 32 9.36 3.71 10.65
N TYR A 33 9.20 4.03 9.36
CA TYR A 33 8.35 3.36 8.39
C TYR A 33 9.04 3.37 7.03
N VAL A 34 8.66 2.42 6.18
CA VAL A 34 9.05 2.35 4.79
C VAL A 34 7.82 2.47 3.89
N ILE A 35 7.89 3.33 2.89
CA ILE A 35 6.84 3.58 1.92
C ILE A 35 7.03 2.61 0.75
N ALA A 36 5.96 1.93 0.37
CA ALA A 36 5.91 1.16 -0.86
C ALA A 36 5.41 2.06 -2.00
N GLU A 37 6.34 2.47 -2.87
CA GLU A 37 6.14 3.48 -3.91
C GLU A 37 5.15 3.05 -5.01
N ALA A 38 4.32 4.00 -5.43
CA ALA A 38 3.34 3.86 -6.51
C ALA A 38 3.14 5.12 -7.37
N ARG A 39 3.64 6.28 -6.90
CA ARG A 39 3.39 7.63 -7.42
C ARG A 39 1.91 8.00 -7.41
N GLU A 40 1.62 9.27 -7.70
CA GLU A 40 0.26 9.84 -7.70
C GLU A 40 -0.71 9.10 -8.64
N ALA A 41 -0.23 8.61 -9.78
CA ALA A 41 -1.06 7.87 -10.72
C ALA A 41 -1.37 6.44 -10.27
N GLY A 42 -0.61 5.87 -9.33
CA GLY A 42 -0.80 4.52 -8.84
C GLY A 42 -0.60 3.46 -9.93
N ASN A 43 0.36 3.62 -10.83
CA ASN A 43 0.55 2.76 -12.00
C ASN A 43 2.00 2.27 -12.19
N VAL A 44 2.82 2.40 -11.14
CA VAL A 44 4.20 1.92 -11.08
C VAL A 44 4.47 1.21 -9.75
N GLY A 45 5.68 0.68 -9.58
CA GLY A 45 6.12 0.09 -8.32
C GLY A 45 5.29 -1.15 -7.94
N ILE A 46 4.49 -1.04 -6.88
CA ILE A 46 3.58 -2.09 -6.41
C ILE A 46 2.36 -2.32 -7.31
N TYR A 47 2.15 -1.45 -8.30
CA TYR A 47 1.10 -1.59 -9.30
C TYR A 47 1.66 -1.89 -10.70
N ARG A 48 0.81 -2.48 -11.53
CA ARG A 48 1.02 -2.57 -12.98
C ARG A 48 0.66 -1.23 -13.64
N GLY A 49 1.05 -1.06 -14.91
CA GLY A 49 0.66 0.11 -15.71
C GLY A 49 -0.85 0.33 -15.83
N SER A 50 -1.66 -0.71 -15.60
CA SER A 50 -3.13 -0.65 -15.53
C SER A 50 -3.68 -0.10 -14.20
N GLY A 51 -2.85 0.05 -13.17
CA GLY A 51 -3.26 0.35 -11.79
C GLY A 51 -3.59 -0.88 -10.94
N GLU A 52 -3.57 -2.08 -11.54
CA GLU A 52 -3.79 -3.35 -10.86
C GLU A 52 -2.65 -3.65 -9.88
N VAL A 53 -3.01 -4.16 -8.70
CA VAL A 53 -2.04 -4.51 -7.66
C VAL A 53 -1.20 -5.71 -8.09
N ARG A 54 0.11 -5.65 -7.85
CA ARG A 54 0.99 -6.81 -7.99
C ARG A 54 0.86 -7.67 -6.73
N GLU A 55 -0.25 -8.40 -6.60
CA GLU A 55 -0.60 -9.14 -5.37
C GLU A 55 0.51 -10.06 -4.88
N GLY A 56 1.15 -10.82 -5.78
CA GLY A 56 2.27 -11.69 -5.42
C GLY A 56 3.49 -10.94 -4.87
N LEU A 57 3.71 -9.68 -5.27
CA LEU A 57 4.75 -8.84 -4.65
C LEU A 57 4.32 -8.38 -3.25
N VAL A 58 3.09 -7.89 -3.11
CA VAL A 58 2.55 -7.38 -1.83
C VAL A 58 2.56 -8.48 -0.79
N GLN A 59 2.05 -9.67 -1.13
CA GLN A 59 2.02 -10.81 -0.21
C GLN A 59 3.43 -11.25 0.19
N GLU A 60 4.37 -11.32 -0.76
CA GLU A 60 5.76 -11.69 -0.47
C GLU A 60 6.40 -10.69 0.52
N ILE A 61 6.19 -9.38 0.34
CA ILE A 61 6.64 -8.34 1.27
C ILE A 61 6.05 -8.57 2.67
N LEU A 62 4.74 -8.81 2.77
CA LEU A 62 4.05 -9.03 4.04
C LEU A 62 4.53 -10.30 4.78
N THR A 63 5.15 -11.26 4.09
CA THR A 63 5.78 -12.41 4.78
C THR A 63 7.06 -12.05 5.52
N GLN A 64 7.72 -10.94 5.15
CA GLN A 64 9.07 -10.60 5.61
C GLN A 64 9.16 -9.26 6.33
N ILE A 65 8.24 -8.34 6.08
CA ILE A 65 8.21 -6.99 6.66
C ILE A 65 6.91 -6.84 7.46
N PRO A 66 6.97 -6.41 8.74
CA PRO A 66 5.76 -6.18 9.54
C PRO A 66 4.87 -5.11 8.89
N GLU A 67 3.58 -5.41 8.72
CA GLU A 67 2.62 -4.54 8.01
C GLU A 67 2.49 -3.15 8.66
N GLU A 68 2.61 -3.06 9.98
CA GLU A 68 2.55 -1.83 10.74
C GLU A 68 3.73 -0.90 10.49
N LYS A 69 4.81 -1.41 9.87
CA LYS A 69 6.00 -0.64 9.46
C LYS A 69 5.93 -0.15 8.02
N ILE A 70 4.90 -0.54 7.28
CA ILE A 70 4.76 -0.20 5.85
C ILE A 70 3.69 0.86 5.69
N ILE A 71 3.96 1.85 4.84
CA ILE A 71 2.95 2.76 4.30
C ILE A 71 2.77 2.42 2.83
N TRP A 72 1.58 1.98 2.43
CA TRP A 72 1.28 1.63 1.05
C TRP A 72 0.74 2.86 0.32
N GLU A 73 1.44 3.35 -0.71
CA GLU A 73 0.86 4.39 -1.55
C GLU A 73 -0.34 3.84 -2.31
N ALA A 74 -1.53 4.38 -2.08
CA ALA A 74 -2.78 3.90 -2.65
C ALA A 74 -3.66 5.08 -3.12
N PRO A 75 -3.21 5.83 -4.14
CA PRO A 75 -3.92 7.05 -4.57
C PRO A 75 -5.32 6.78 -5.12
N GLN A 76 -5.58 5.59 -5.67
CA GLN A 76 -6.89 5.25 -6.25
C GLN A 76 -7.79 4.49 -5.27
N LYS A 77 -9.10 4.72 -5.35
CA LYS A 77 -10.11 4.03 -4.51
C LYS A 77 -9.97 2.51 -4.52
N ALA A 78 -9.79 1.90 -5.70
CA ALA A 78 -9.67 0.43 -5.81
C ALA A 78 -8.44 -0.11 -5.06
N GLN A 79 -7.36 0.67 -5.03
CA GLN A 79 -6.13 0.34 -4.31
C GLN A 79 -6.30 0.47 -2.80
N GLN A 80 -7.02 1.51 -2.35
CA GLN A 80 -7.39 1.67 -0.95
C GLN A 80 -8.25 0.50 -0.47
N LEU A 81 -9.26 0.13 -1.26
CA LEU A 81 -10.15 -1.00 -0.97
C LEU A 81 -9.37 -2.31 -0.85
N TYR A 82 -8.47 -2.59 -1.80
CA TYR A 82 -7.61 -3.79 -1.76
C TYR A 82 -6.86 -3.93 -0.43
N PHE A 83 -6.22 -2.86 0.04
CA PHE A 83 -5.46 -2.90 1.29
C PHE A 83 -6.35 -2.99 2.53
N LEU A 84 -7.54 -2.39 2.50
CA LEU A 84 -8.53 -2.54 3.58
C LEU A 84 -9.06 -3.97 3.68
N GLU A 85 -9.24 -4.66 2.55
CA GLU A 85 -9.64 -6.06 2.50
C GLU A 85 -8.51 -6.99 2.96
N LEU A 86 -7.27 -6.71 2.53
CA LEU A 86 -6.11 -7.56 2.81
C LEU A 86 -5.61 -7.44 4.25
N ILE A 87 -5.47 -6.21 4.76
CA ILE A 87 -4.80 -5.92 6.04
C ILE A 87 -5.81 -5.45 7.11
N GLY A 88 -6.90 -4.79 6.69
CA GLY A 88 -7.93 -4.29 7.60
C GLY A 88 -7.92 -2.77 7.77
N CYS A 89 -8.84 -2.25 8.59
CA CYS A 89 -9.08 -0.81 8.75
C CYS A 89 -7.92 0.00 9.34
N ASN A 90 -6.89 -0.64 9.89
CA ASN A 90 -5.73 0.03 10.48
C ASN A 90 -4.51 0.08 9.54
N VAL A 91 -4.65 -0.39 8.28
CA VAL A 91 -3.56 -0.31 7.30
C VAL A 91 -3.09 1.12 7.06
N ASN A 92 -1.78 1.35 7.03
CA ASN A 92 -1.24 2.67 6.72
C ASN A 92 -1.27 2.90 5.21
N LEU A 93 -1.98 3.95 4.77
CA LEU A 93 -2.07 4.33 3.36
C LEU A 93 -1.43 5.70 3.13
N GLY A 94 -0.63 5.79 2.07
CA GLY A 94 0.00 7.01 1.60
C GLY A 94 -0.63 7.51 0.31
N ASN A 95 -0.27 8.74 -0.07
CA ASN A 95 -0.65 9.37 -1.33
C ASN A 95 -2.18 9.47 -1.56
N ILE A 96 -2.95 9.61 -0.49
CA ILE A 96 -4.39 9.81 -0.55
C ILE A 96 -4.68 11.24 -0.98
N ALA A 97 -5.44 11.40 -2.07
CA ALA A 97 -5.87 12.72 -2.53
C ALA A 97 -6.64 13.45 -1.41
N PRO A 98 -6.41 14.75 -1.17
CA PRO A 98 -7.09 15.49 -0.10
C PRO A 98 -8.62 15.40 -0.14
N SER A 99 -9.20 15.36 -1.36
CA SER A 99 -10.64 15.20 -1.57
C SER A 99 -11.18 13.82 -1.20
N GLU A 100 -10.32 12.79 -1.17
CA GLU A 100 -10.72 11.41 -0.87
C GLU A 100 -10.59 11.04 0.61
N VAL A 101 -10.01 11.90 1.46
CA VAL A 101 -9.75 11.58 2.88
C VAL A 101 -11.02 11.13 3.62
N ILE A 102 -12.12 11.85 3.47
CA ILE A 102 -13.41 11.48 4.10
C ILE A 102 -13.95 10.18 3.53
N ALA A 103 -13.82 9.99 2.21
CA ALA A 103 -14.32 8.81 1.53
C ALA A 103 -13.52 7.55 1.90
N MET A 104 -12.21 7.70 2.11
CA MET A 104 -11.29 6.68 2.61
C MET A 104 -11.58 6.32 4.06
N GLU A 105 -11.80 7.32 4.93
CA GLU A 105 -12.21 7.08 6.31
C GLU A 105 -13.56 6.37 6.40
N ALA A 106 -14.55 6.79 5.59
CA ALA A 106 -15.83 6.09 5.51
C ALA A 106 -15.67 4.61 5.08
N MET A 107 -14.70 4.30 4.21
CA MET A 107 -14.36 2.91 3.88
C MET A 107 -13.74 2.17 5.07
N ARG A 108 -12.90 2.81 5.90
CA ARG A 108 -12.30 2.18 7.09
C ARG A 108 -13.33 1.74 8.12
N ILE A 109 -14.45 2.44 8.22
CA ILE A 109 -15.48 2.17 9.23
C ILE A 109 -16.78 1.59 8.66
N GLY A 110 -16.77 1.11 7.42
CA GLY A 110 -17.93 0.45 6.80
C GLY A 110 -19.11 1.37 6.48
N LEU A 111 -18.90 2.69 6.46
CA LEU A 111 -19.93 3.68 6.11
C LEU A 111 -19.97 3.99 4.61
N ARG A 112 -19.18 3.29 3.79
CA ARG A 112 -19.25 3.31 2.34
C ARG A 112 -19.61 1.91 1.84
N GLY A 113 -20.49 1.83 0.84
CA GLY A 113 -21.01 0.55 0.34
C GLY A 113 -19.92 -0.46 -0.06
N ASP A 114 -18.76 0.03 -0.51
CA ASP A 114 -17.62 -0.79 -0.90
C ASP A 114 -17.08 -1.67 0.22
N THR A 115 -17.18 -1.23 1.48
CA THR A 115 -16.66 -1.96 2.64
C THR A 115 -17.74 -2.36 3.63
N PHE A 116 -19.02 -2.07 3.35
CA PHE A 116 -20.13 -2.35 4.27
C PHE A 116 -20.15 -3.82 4.74
N GLU A 117 -20.01 -4.76 3.80
CA GLU A 117 -20.02 -6.19 4.10
C GLU A 117 -18.83 -6.64 4.97
N LEU A 118 -17.70 -5.91 4.95
CA LEU A 118 -16.54 -6.19 5.81
C LEU A 118 -16.83 -5.97 7.30
N TYR A 119 -17.92 -5.25 7.63
CA TYR A 119 -18.32 -4.87 8.99
C TYR A 119 -19.73 -5.32 9.37
N LEU A 120 -20.51 -5.90 8.45
CA LEU A 120 -21.91 -6.26 8.70
C LEU A 120 -22.10 -7.22 9.88
N ASN A 121 -21.10 -8.06 10.18
CA ASN A 121 -21.14 -9.08 11.24
C ASN A 121 -20.03 -8.92 12.29
N LYS A 122 -19.36 -7.77 12.35
CA LYS A 122 -18.35 -7.46 13.37
C LYS A 122 -18.98 -6.69 14.52
#